data_AF-A0A448XHB8-F1
#
_entry.id   AF-A0A448XHB8-F1
#
_cell.length_a   1.000
_cell.length_b   1.000
_cell.length_c   1.000
_cell.angle_alpha   90.00
_cell.angle_beta   90.00
_cell.angle_gamma   90.00
#
_symmetry.space_group_name_H-M   'P 1'
#
loop_
_entity.id
_entity.type
_entity.pdbx_description
1 polymer ?
#
loop_
_entity_poly.entity_id
_entity_poly.type
_entity_poly.pdbx_seq_one_letter_code
_entity_poly.pdbx_strand_id
1 'polypeptide(L)'
;MPSNHAQFMSFFSSYFTLFLVLRLSKGSIRSFYRIFVILFILLLTFVTCFSRVYLLYHDVNQVICGLVVGAILGSTWFLLVNFVFTPHFPAIANSFLGNLFMLQDHTMISNIMLFEYICCKNENR
;
A
#
# COMPACT_ATOMS: atom_id res chain seq x y z
N MET A 1 5.00 2.66 -26.69
CA MET A 1 4.25 2.02 -25.58
C MET A 1 4.26 2.97 -24.38
N PRO A 2 3.21 3.03 -23.54
CA PRO A 2 3.23 3.82 -22.32
C PRO A 2 4.33 3.32 -21.37
N SER A 3 4.89 4.20 -20.54
CA SER A 3 6.05 3.84 -19.71
C SER A 3 5.67 2.88 -18.59
N ASN A 4 6.22 1.66 -18.59
CA ASN A 4 5.97 0.66 -17.53
C ASN A 4 6.45 1.12 -16.14
N HIS A 5 7.54 1.90 -16.09
CA HIS A 5 8.04 2.46 -14.83
C HIS A 5 7.05 3.48 -14.24
N ALA A 6 6.47 4.33 -15.08
CA ALA A 6 5.45 5.29 -14.67
C ALA A 6 4.16 4.58 -14.23
N GLN A 7 3.75 3.54 -14.96
CA GLN A 7 2.60 2.69 -14.59
C GLN A 7 2.78 2.06 -13.21
N PHE A 8 3.92 1.39 -12.98
CA PHE A 8 4.19 0.73 -11.71
C PHE A 8 4.24 1.73 -10.54
N MET A 9 4.97 2.83 -10.69
CA MET A 9 5.09 3.83 -9.62
C MET A 9 3.76 4.54 -9.34
N SER A 10 2.93 4.76 -10.36
CA SER A 10 1.60 5.33 -10.15
C SER A 10 0.62 4.34 -9.51
N PHE A 11 0.69 3.06 -9.88
CA PHE A 11 -0.03 1.99 -9.19
C PHE A 11 0.35 1.94 -7.71
N PHE A 12 1.65 1.89 -7.42
CA PHE A 12 2.18 1.84 -6.06
C PHE A 12 1.76 3.07 -5.26
N SER A 13 1.98 4.28 -5.79
CA SER A 13 1.65 5.52 -5.08
C SER A 13 0.16 5.69 -4.82
N SER A 14 -0.71 5.38 -5.79
CA SER A 14 -2.17 5.45 -5.60
C SER A 14 -2.66 4.45 -4.56
N TYR A 15 -2.24 3.19 -4.66
CA TYR A 15 -2.59 2.14 -3.70
C TYR A 15 -2.14 2.49 -2.28
N PHE A 16 -0.86 2.84 -2.09
CA PHE A 16 -0.33 3.15 -0.76
C PHE A 16 -0.93 4.42 -0.17
N THR A 17 -1.22 5.43 -0.99
CA THR A 17 -1.89 6.64 -0.51
C THR A 17 -3.29 6.30 0.03
N LEU A 18 -4.09 5.53 -0.72
CA LEU A 18 -5.41 5.09 -0.27
C LEU A 18 -5.31 4.21 0.98
N PHE A 19 -4.35 3.30 1.05
CA PHE A 19 -4.10 2.48 2.23
C PHE A 19 -3.79 3.34 3.46
N LEU A 20 -2.88 4.30 3.36
CA LEU A 20 -2.50 5.17 4.46
C LEU A 20 -3.65 6.08 4.90
N VAL A 21 -4.49 6.55 3.97
CA VAL A 21 -5.59 7.47 4.28
C VAL A 21 -6.80 6.73 4.85
N LEU A 22 -7.24 5.65 4.19
CA LEU A 22 -8.51 4.99 4.45
C LEU A 22 -8.38 3.76 5.36
N ARG A 23 -7.31 2.99 5.22
CA ARG A 23 -7.16 1.69 5.90
C ARG A 23 -6.39 1.79 7.20
N LEU A 24 -5.30 2.55 7.22
CA LEU A 24 -4.46 2.65 8.40
C LEU A 24 -5.15 3.44 9.52
N SER A 25 -5.30 2.81 10.69
CA SER A 25 -5.90 3.43 11.87
C SER A 25 -5.22 4.77 12.21
N LYS A 26 -6.02 5.80 12.52
CA LYS A 26 -5.53 7.13 12.90
C LYS A 26 -4.65 7.11 14.16
N GLY A 27 -4.84 6.11 15.03
CA GLY A 27 -4.02 5.89 16.22
C GLY A 27 -2.72 5.12 15.97
N SER A 28 -2.54 4.52 14.78
CA SER A 28 -1.36 3.70 14.49
C SER A 28 -0.11 4.54 14.30
N ILE A 29 -0.22 5.63 13.54
CA ILE A 29 0.89 6.49 13.15
C ILE A 29 0.43 7.94 13.27
N ARG A 30 1.26 8.80 13.87
CA ARG A 30 0.98 10.24 13.97
C ARG A 30 0.77 10.82 12.57
N SER A 31 -0.24 11.69 12.41
CA SER A 31 -0.62 12.27 11.11
C SER A 31 0.55 12.88 10.34
N PHE A 32 1.54 13.47 11.03
CA PHE A 32 2.75 14.01 10.41
C PHE A 32 3.54 12.94 9.63
N TYR A 33 3.82 11.79 10.24
CA TYR A 33 4.56 10.71 9.57
C TYR A 33 3.78 10.12 8.39
N ARG A 34 2.45 10.05 8.50
CA ARG A 34 1.58 9.62 7.39
C ARG A 34 1.75 10.54 6.17
N ILE A 35 1.67 11.86 6.38
CA ILE A 35 1.87 12.85 5.32
C ILE A 35 3.29 12.76 4.76
N PHE A 36 4.30 12.65 5.62
CA PHE A 36 5.69 12.50 5.21
C PHE A 36 5.89 11.31 4.28
N VAL A 37 5.33 10.13 4.62
CA VAL A 37 5.43 8.93 3.79
C VAL A 37 4.74 9.13 2.43
N ILE A 38 3.55 9.75 2.39
CA ILE A 38 2.85 10.04 1.13
C ILE A 38 3.71 10.95 0.24
N LEU A 39 4.24 12.04 0.80
CA LEU A 39 5.11 12.97 0.06
C LEU A 39 6.38 12.29 -0.45
N PHE A 40 6.98 11.42 0.37
CA PHE A 40 8.15 10.65 -0.03
C PHE A 40 7.86 9.72 -1.21
N ILE A 41 6.73 9.01 -1.19
CA ILE A 41 6.32 8.12 -2.30
C ILE A 41 6.03 8.93 -3.58
N LEU A 42 5.40 10.10 -3.46
CA LEU A 42 5.16 10.99 -4.60
C LEU A 42 6.47 11.53 -5.19
N LEU A 43 7.45 11.88 -4.33
CA LEU A 43 8.78 12.29 -4.78
C LEU A 43 9.49 11.18 -5.56
N LEU A 44 9.49 9.94 -5.04
CA LEU A 44 10.06 8.79 -5.75
C LEU A 44 9.37 8.54 -7.09
N THR A 45 8.05 8.68 -7.13
CA THR A 45 7.25 8.55 -8.36
C THR A 45 7.67 9.61 -9.38
N PHE A 46 7.81 10.86 -8.95
CA PHE A 46 8.26 11.97 -9.79
C PHE A 46 9.68 11.73 -10.31
N VAL A 47 10.64 11.40 -9.45
CA VAL A 47 12.04 11.13 -9.84
C VAL A 47 12.12 9.99 -10.85
N THR A 48 11.33 8.92 -10.65
CA THR A 48 11.27 7.80 -11.59
C THR A 48 10.74 8.26 -12.96
N CYS A 49 9.63 9.01 -13.00
CA CYS A 49 9.07 9.54 -14.24
C CYS A 49 10.01 10.52 -14.94
N PHE A 50 10.63 11.43 -14.17
CA PHE A 50 11.63 12.37 -14.66
C PHE A 50 12.81 11.64 -15.30
N SER A 51 13.31 10.57 -14.66
CA SER A 51 14.40 9.78 -15.22
C SER A 51 14.08 9.17 -16.58
N ARG A 52 12.80 8.83 -16.84
CA ARG A 52 12.38 8.24 -18.12
C ARG A 52 12.43 9.27 -19.26
N VAL A 53 12.10 10.52 -18.97
CA VAL A 53 12.15 11.62 -19.94
C VAL A 53 13.59 12.12 -20.09
N TYR A 54 14.31 12.32 -18.98
CA TYR A 54 15.68 12.84 -18.96
C TYR A 54 16.67 11.93 -19.69
N LEU A 55 16.54 10.60 -19.52
CA LEU A 55 17.37 9.63 -20.22
C LEU A 55 16.87 9.29 -21.63
N LEU A 56 15.88 10.05 -22.14
CA LEU A 56 15.32 9.92 -23.49
C LEU A 56 14.72 8.52 -23.79
N TYR A 57 14.31 7.78 -22.76
CA TYR A 57 13.64 6.49 -22.93
C TYR A 57 12.17 6.64 -23.33
N HIS A 58 11.51 7.72 -22.90
CA HIS A 58 10.09 7.95 -23.14
C HIS A 58 9.75 9.43 -23.31
N ASP A 59 8.77 9.71 -24.17
CA ASP A 59 8.12 11.01 -24.25
C ASP A 59 7.23 11.28 -23.04
N VAL A 60 7.01 12.57 -22.77
CA VAL A 60 6.11 13.03 -21.69
C VAL A 60 4.71 12.42 -21.83
N ASN A 61 4.16 12.32 -23.05
CA ASN A 61 2.84 11.72 -23.29
C ASN A 61 2.78 10.22 -22.93
N GLN A 62 3.88 9.48 -23.18
CA GLN A 62 3.96 8.06 -22.83
C GLN A 62 4.04 7.87 -21.31
N VAL A 63 4.72 8.79 -20.62
CA VAL A 63 4.80 8.82 -19.15
C VAL A 63 3.44 9.17 -18.54
N ILE A 64 2.76 10.20 -19.03
CA ILE A 64 1.43 10.61 -18.55
C ILE A 64 0.41 9.48 -18.74
N CYS A 65 0.37 8.86 -19.93
CA CYS A 65 -0.51 7.71 -20.18
C CYS A 65 -0.21 6.57 -19.19
N GLY A 66 1.08 6.30 -18.92
CA GLY A 66 1.49 5.33 -17.92
C GLY A 66 1.01 5.67 -16.50
N LEU A 67 1.15 6.93 -16.08
CA LEU A 67 0.64 7.41 -14.79
C LEU A 67 -0.88 7.21 -14.66
N VAL A 68 -1.65 7.60 -15.68
CA VAL A 68 -3.12 7.47 -15.66
C VAL A 68 -3.54 6.01 -15.53
N VAL A 69 -2.96 5.12 -16.34
CA VAL A 69 -3.24 3.68 -16.29
C VAL A 69 -2.87 3.10 -14.92
N GLY A 70 -1.69 3.43 -14.40
CA GLY A 70 -1.24 2.97 -13.09
C GLY A 70 -2.16 3.43 -11.95
N ALA A 71 -2.56 4.71 -11.95
CA ALA A 71 -3.45 5.27 -10.93
C ALA A 71 -4.84 4.60 -10.92
N ILE A 72 -5.42 4.35 -12.09
CA ILE A 72 -6.71 3.65 -12.21
C ILE A 72 -6.59 2.23 -11.66
N LEU A 73 -5.57 1.49 -12.09
CA LEU A 73 -5.37 0.11 -11.65
C LEU A 73 -5.09 0.02 -10.15
N GLY A 74 -4.22 0.88 -9.61
CA GLY A 74 -3.87 0.89 -8.18
C GLY A 74 -5.06 1.23 -7.29
N SER A 75 -5.86 2.23 -7.70
CA SER A 75 -7.08 2.61 -6.98
C SER A 75 -8.14 1.52 -7.04
N THR A 76 -8.38 0.96 -8.24
CA THR A 76 -9.36 -0.12 -8.43
C THR A 76 -8.98 -1.35 -7.62
N TRP A 77 -7.70 -1.74 -7.66
CA TRP A 77 -7.20 -2.88 -6.89
C TRP A 77 -7.34 -2.65 -5.38
N PHE A 78 -7.01 -1.45 -4.89
CA PHE A 78 -7.21 -1.10 -3.48
C PHE A 78 -8.68 -1.26 -3.06
N LEU A 79 -9.61 -0.67 -3.83
CA LEU A 79 -11.04 -0.74 -3.52
C LEU A 79 -11.54 -2.18 -3.52
N LEU A 80 -11.12 -2.97 -4.51
CA LEU A 80 -11.48 -4.38 -4.62
C LEU A 80 -10.98 -5.17 -3.41
N VAL A 81 -9.70 -5.03 -3.03
CA VAL A 81 -9.14 -5.72 -1.86
C VAL A 81 -9.82 -5.25 -0.57
N ASN A 82 -9.98 -3.94 -0.39
CA ASN A 82 -10.48 -3.36 0.86
C ASN A 82 -11.97 -3.68 1.09
N PHE A 83 -12.80 -3.67 0.05
CA PHE A 83 -14.25 -3.86 0.20
C PHE A 83 -14.72 -5.27 -0.12
N VAL A 84 -14.09 -5.97 -1.07
CA VAL A 84 -14.52 -7.31 -1.50
C VAL A 84 -13.74 -8.40 -0.77
N PHE A 85 -12.40 -8.34 -0.77
CA PHE A 85 -11.61 -9.46 -0.24
C PHE A 85 -11.39 -9.43 1.27
N THR A 86 -11.20 -8.25 1.84
CA THR A 86 -10.92 -8.09 3.26
C THR A 86 -11.94 -8.78 4.17
N PRO A 87 -13.27 -8.69 3.92
CA PRO A 87 -14.26 -9.42 4.73
C PRO A 87 -14.08 -10.94 4.73
N HIS A 88 -13.42 -11.51 3.71
CA HIS A 88 -13.18 -12.95 3.58
C HIS A 88 -11.85 -13.41 4.19
N PHE A 89 -10.91 -12.49 4.47
CA PHE A 89 -9.61 -12.85 5.05
C PHE A 89 -9.70 -13.60 6.39
N PRO A 90 -10.59 -13.26 7.34
CA PRO A 90 -10.75 -14.03 8.57
C PRO A 90 -11.16 -15.49 8.32
N ALA A 91 -12.02 -15.73 7.32
CA ALA A 91 -12.45 -17.09 6.98
C ALA A 91 -11.30 -17.92 6.38
N ILE A 92 -10.44 -17.27 5.57
CA ILE A 92 -9.26 -17.91 4.98
C ILE A 92 -8.21 -18.21 6.06
N ALA A 93 -7.96 -17.27 6.97
CA ALA A 93 -6.99 -17.44 8.07
C ALA A 93 -7.39 -18.59 9.03
N ASN A 94 -8.69 -18.75 9.31
CA ASN A 94 -9.19 -19.82 10.17
C ASN A 94 -9.40 -21.18 9.45
N SER A 95 -9.04 -21.28 8.17
CA SER A 95 -9.15 -22.53 7.41
C SER A 95 -8.07 -23.54 7.82
N PHE A 96 -8.21 -24.80 7.40
CA PHE A 96 -7.18 -25.82 7.61
C PHE A 96 -5.82 -25.40 7.08
N LEU A 97 -5.79 -24.83 5.86
CA LEU A 97 -4.55 -24.30 5.27
C LEU A 97 -4.02 -23.10 6.05
N GLY A 98 -4.92 -22.22 6.53
CA GLY A 98 -4.54 -21.09 7.35
C GLY A 98 -3.85 -21.52 8.64
N ASN A 99 -4.40 -22.50 9.34
CA ASN A 99 -3.79 -23.09 10.54
C ASN A 99 -2.48 -23.83 10.21
N LEU A 100 -2.43 -24.57 9.10
CA LEU A 100 -1.23 -25.29 8.67
C LEU A 100 -0.04 -24.35 8.39
N PHE A 101 -0.30 -23.21 7.75
CA PHE A 101 0.71 -22.19 7.45
C PHE A 101 0.86 -21.13 8.54
N MET A 102 0.15 -21.28 9.68
CA MET A 102 0.16 -20.30 10.77
C MET A 102 -0.19 -18.87 10.30
N LEU A 103 -1.19 -18.75 9.41
CA LEU A 103 -1.67 -17.45 8.94
C LEU A 103 -2.43 -16.74 10.05
N GLN A 104 -2.03 -15.49 10.33
CA GLN A 104 -2.67 -14.66 11.33
C GLN A 104 -3.26 -13.41 10.71
N ASP A 105 -4.52 -13.11 11.04
CA ASP A 105 -5.21 -11.90 10.60
C ASP A 105 -5.07 -10.79 11.66
N HIS A 106 -4.47 -9.67 11.27
CA HIS A 106 -4.28 -8.49 12.11
C HIS A 106 -5.16 -7.31 11.68
N THR A 107 -6.13 -7.54 10.79
CA THR A 107 -7.02 -6.51 10.25
C THR A 107 -7.67 -5.62 11.33
N MET A 108 -8.05 -6.20 12.46
CA MET A 108 -8.77 -5.50 13.54
C MET A 108 -7.84 -4.79 14.54
N ILE A 109 -6.53 -5.04 14.48
CA ILE A 109 -5.55 -4.47 15.41
C ILE A 109 -5.12 -3.10 14.89
N SER A 110 -5.33 -2.06 15.69
CA SER A 110 -5.02 -0.69 15.29
C SER A 110 -3.52 -0.39 15.20
N ASN A 111 -2.71 -1.00 16.05
CA ASN A 111 -1.25 -0.85 16.06
C ASN A 111 -0.61 -2.17 16.50
N ILE A 112 -0.05 -2.89 15.53
CA ILE A 112 0.55 -4.21 15.76
C ILE A 112 1.76 -4.14 16.69
N MET A 113 2.63 -3.15 16.50
CA MET A 113 3.86 -3.02 17.29
C MET A 113 3.55 -2.78 18.77
N LEU A 114 2.53 -1.96 19.06
CA LEU A 114 2.10 -1.72 20.43
C LEU A 114 1.44 -2.97 21.04
N PHE A 115 0.62 -3.67 20.26
CA PHE A 115 -0.04 -4.91 20.68
C PHE A 115 1.00 -5.97 21.06
N GLU A 116 1.96 -6.23 20.17
CA GLU A 116 3.05 -7.18 20.41
C GLU A 116 3.90 -6.79 21.63
N TYR A 117 4.28 -5.51 21.77
CA TYR A 117 5.02 -5.03 22.93
C TYR A 117 4.29 -5.33 24.26
N ILE A 118 2.97 -5.12 24.31
CA ILE A 118 2.17 -5.37 25.51
C ILE A 118 2.09 -6.88 25.80
N CYS A 119 1.85 -7.70 24.77
CA CYS A 119 1.80 -9.16 24.92
C CYS A 119 3.11 -9.72 25.47
N CYS A 120 4.24 -9.40 24.84
CA CYS A 120 5.55 -9.87 25.30
C CYS A 120 5.90 -9.38 26.70
N LYS A 121 5.49 -8.15 27.07
CA LYS A 121 5.74 -7.61 28.41
C LYS A 121 4.90 -8.30 29.48
N ASN A 122 3.68 -8.72 29.15
CA ASN A 122 2.80 -9.42 30.09
C ASN A 122 3.23 -10.87 30.30
N GLU A 123 3.75 -11.56 29.28
CA GLU A 123 4.30 -12.92 29.43
C GLU A 123 5.58 -12.96 30.27
N ASN A 124 6.36 -11.88 30.28
CA ASN A 124 7.59 -11.77 31.07
C ASN A 124 7.38 -11.37 32.55
N ARG A 125 6.12 -11.26 33.01
CA ARG A 125 5.75 -10.94 34.40
C ARG A 125 5.11 -12.13 35.08
#